data_AF-A0A8S3XX92-F1
#
_entry.id   AF-A0A8S3XX92-F1
#
_cell.length_a   1.000
_cell.length_b   1.000
_cell.length_c   1.000
_cell.angle_alpha   90.00
_cell.angle_beta   90.00
_cell.angle_gamma   90.00
#
_symmetry.space_group_name_H-M   'P 1'
#
loop_
_entity.id
_entity.type
_entity.pdbx_description
1 polymer ?
#
loop_
_entity_poly.entity_id
_entity_poly.type
_entity_poly.pdbx_seq_one_letter_code
_entity_poly.pdbx_strand_id
1 'polypeptide(L)'
;MARMELPVLDKFCFIFNLRTGCITMGVLNSILTFVMAVILITFAVGIKETTESKLRRDESDAAMTSVVYTIVILLVVLLFIKFLLDLVFAYAVYKEKCGIMKKYCIFWIVFLVLFIIAFLKTIFQMDAGYVIAQILFLAENFYFIVVIRSYLISINEDGVL
;
A
#
# COMPACT_ATOMS: atom_id res chain seq x y z
N MET A 1 -35.03 -7.12 -0.34
CA MET A 1 -33.70 -7.71 -0.10
C MET A 1 -32.73 -6.55 -0.06
N ALA A 2 -32.37 -6.07 1.14
CA ALA A 2 -31.48 -4.91 1.29
C ALA A 2 -30.08 -5.33 0.83
N ARG A 3 -29.72 -4.98 -0.40
CA ARG A 3 -28.31 -5.01 -0.82
C ARG A 3 -27.62 -3.95 0.02
N MET A 4 -26.77 -4.37 0.95
CA MET A 4 -25.82 -3.43 1.56
C MET A 4 -24.82 -3.06 0.48
N GLU A 5 -25.19 -2.09 -0.35
CA GLU A 5 -24.32 -1.49 -1.33
C GLU A 5 -23.30 -0.67 -0.55
N LEU A 6 -22.00 -0.96 -0.71
CA LEU A 6 -20.95 -0.12 -0.12
C LEU A 6 -21.22 1.35 -0.50
N PRO A 7 -21.03 2.30 0.44
CA PRO A 7 -21.35 3.71 0.22
C PRO A 7 -20.69 4.19 -1.07
N VAL A 8 -21.51 4.76 -1.95
CA VAL A 8 -21.06 5.38 -3.20
C VAL A 8 -20.75 6.83 -2.90
N LEU A 9 -19.52 7.27 -3.19
CA LEU A 9 -19.12 8.66 -3.05
C LEU A 9 -19.36 9.41 -4.36
N ASP A 10 -20.07 10.53 -4.32
CA ASP A 10 -20.23 11.45 -5.47
C ASP A 10 -19.04 12.41 -5.63
N LYS A 11 -18.25 12.63 -4.57
CA LYS A 11 -17.08 13.52 -4.57
C LYS A 11 -15.95 12.95 -3.73
N PHE A 12 -14.71 13.09 -4.19
CA PHE A 12 -13.52 12.81 -3.39
C PHE A 12 -13.30 13.92 -2.35
N CYS A 13 -13.21 13.55 -1.06
CA CYS A 13 -13.10 14.48 0.06
C CYS A 13 -14.14 15.61 -0.01
N PHE A 14 -15.37 15.28 -0.43
CA PHE A 14 -16.53 16.19 -0.54
C PHE A 14 -16.41 17.37 -1.52
N ILE A 15 -15.22 17.62 -2.09
CA ILE A 15 -14.93 18.83 -2.88
C ILE A 15 -14.43 18.50 -4.29
N PHE A 16 -13.69 17.41 -4.47
CA PHE A 16 -13.02 17.10 -5.73
C PHE A 16 -13.77 16.06 -6.57
N ASN A 17 -13.63 16.13 -7.89
CA ASN A 17 -14.13 15.09 -8.80
C ASN A 17 -13.44 13.75 -8.51
N LEU A 18 -14.19 12.65 -8.61
CA LEU A 18 -13.67 11.31 -8.31
C LEU A 18 -12.47 10.91 -9.16
N ARG A 19 -12.46 11.31 -10.43
CA ARG A 19 -11.32 11.07 -11.33
C ARG A 19 -10.04 11.70 -10.79
N THR A 20 -10.11 12.97 -10.42
CA THR A 20 -8.96 13.70 -9.83
C THR A 20 -8.56 13.05 -8.51
N GLY A 21 -9.52 12.70 -7.65
CA GLY A 21 -9.26 12.01 -6.39
C GLY A 21 -8.54 10.68 -6.53
N CYS A 22 -8.97 9.82 -7.47
CA CYS A 22 -8.32 8.55 -7.77
C CYS A 22 -6.87 8.73 -8.26
N ILE A 23 -6.63 9.70 -9.16
CA ILE A 23 -5.29 10.00 -9.66
C ILE A 23 -4.42 10.54 -8.52
N THR A 24 -4.90 11.52 -7.76
CA THR A 24 -4.16 12.14 -6.65
C THR A 24 -3.79 11.11 -5.59
N MET A 25 -4.73 10.25 -5.18
CA MET A 25 -4.42 9.19 -4.20
C MET A 25 -3.44 8.16 -4.76
N GLY A 26 -3.58 7.74 -6.02
CA GLY A 26 -2.62 6.84 -6.65
C GLY A 26 -1.20 7.43 -6.71
N VAL A 27 -1.09 8.71 -7.05
CA VAL A 27 0.19 9.43 -7.10
C VAL A 27 0.77 9.64 -5.70
N LEU A 28 -0.04 10.04 -4.72
CA LEU A 28 0.41 10.19 -3.33
C LEU A 28 0.92 8.87 -2.77
N ASN A 29 0.20 7.77 -2.98
CA ASN A 29 0.60 6.45 -2.52
C ASN A 29 1.91 5.99 -3.19
N SER A 30 2.07 6.29 -4.49
CA SER A 30 3.30 6.03 -5.24
C SER A 30 4.48 6.83 -4.69
N ILE A 31 4.31 8.12 -4.40
CA ILE A 31 5.36 8.97 -3.79
C ILE A 31 5.73 8.46 -2.40
N LEU A 32 4.74 8.16 -1.54
CA LEU A 32 4.99 7.64 -0.20
C LEU A 32 5.72 6.29 -0.24
N THR A 33 5.32 5.39 -1.15
CA THR A 33 5.98 4.09 -1.36
C THR A 33 7.43 4.28 -1.80
N PHE A 34 7.69 5.22 -2.71
CA PHE A 34 9.04 5.53 -3.16
C PHE A 34 9.92 6.11 -2.05
N VAL A 35 9.40 7.07 -1.28
CA VAL A 35 10.11 7.64 -0.12
C VAL A 35 10.44 6.55 0.90
N MET A 36 9.48 5.67 1.20
CA MET A 36 9.70 4.54 2.12
C MET A 36 10.76 3.57 1.60
N ALA A 37 10.80 3.30 0.29
CA ALA A 37 11.83 2.48 -0.33
C ALA A 37 13.23 3.11 -0.20
N VAL A 38 13.35 4.43 -0.42
CA VAL A 38 14.62 5.16 -0.23
C VAL A 38 15.09 5.08 1.21
N ILE A 39 14.19 5.30 2.18
CA ILE A 39 14.52 5.16 3.61
C ILE A 39 15.01 3.74 3.91
N LEU A 40 14.32 2.70 3.43
CA LEU A 40 14.74 1.31 3.65
C LEU A 40 16.09 0.97 3.00
N ILE A 41 16.41 1.56 1.84
CA ILE A 41 17.74 1.42 1.23
C ILE A 41 18.82 2.01 2.15
N THR A 42 18.59 3.19 2.73
CA THR A 42 19.56 3.77 3.68
C THR A 42 19.77 2.89 4.90
N PHE A 43 18.70 2.29 5.44
CA PHE A 43 18.78 1.28 6.50
C PHE A 43 19.55 0.03 6.07
N ALA A 44 19.32 -0.47 4.85
CA ALA A 44 20.03 -1.64 4.32
C ALA A 44 21.54 -1.40 4.25
N VAL A 45 21.96 -0.21 3.80
CA VAL A 45 23.37 0.18 3.75
C VAL A 45 23.98 0.22 5.15
N GLY A 46 23.29 0.83 6.13
CA GLY A 46 23.78 0.87 7.51
C GLY A 46 23.90 -0.53 8.15
N ILE A 47 22.95 -1.44 7.86
CA ILE A 47 23.03 -2.83 8.32
C ILE A 47 24.22 -3.55 7.68
N LYS A 48 24.49 -3.33 6.39
CA LYS A 48 25.63 -3.92 5.68
C LYS A 48 26.96 -3.50 6.33
N GLU A 49 27.16 -2.21 6.55
CA GLU A 49 28.38 -1.68 7.20
C GLU A 49 28.56 -2.25 8.62
N THR A 50 27.48 -2.33 9.38
CA THR A 50 27.49 -2.92 10.72
C THR A 50 27.84 -4.40 10.67
N THR A 51 27.29 -5.15 9.72
CA THR A 51 27.57 -6.58 9.52
C THR A 51 29.04 -6.81 9.18
N GLU A 52 29.60 -6.04 8.23
CA GLU A 52 31.02 -6.14 7.85
C GLU A 52 31.96 -5.81 9.02
N SER A 53 31.56 -4.87 9.90
CA SER A 53 32.32 -4.54 11.11
C SER A 53 32.24 -5.61 12.20
N LYS A 54 31.09 -6.27 12.37
CA LYS A 54 30.85 -7.32 13.37
C LYS A 54 31.37 -8.69 12.96
N LEU A 55 31.43 -8.99 11.66
CA LEU A 55 32.01 -10.24 11.14
C LEU A 55 33.48 -10.43 11.57
N ARG A 56 34.16 -9.35 11.95
CA ARG A 56 35.52 -9.35 12.50
C ARG A 56 35.60 -9.65 14.00
N ARG A 57 34.47 -9.76 14.71
CA ARG A 57 34.43 -9.85 16.19
C ARG A 57 33.61 -11.02 16.76
N ASP A 58 32.58 -11.54 16.07
CA ASP A 58 31.82 -12.70 16.58
C ASP A 58 30.92 -13.36 15.50
N GLU A 59 30.83 -14.71 15.47
CA GLU A 59 30.13 -15.47 14.41
C GLU A 59 28.61 -15.63 14.63
N SER A 60 28.14 -15.66 15.88
CA SER A 60 26.71 -15.86 16.20
C SER A 60 25.84 -14.64 15.86
N ASP A 61 26.36 -13.44 16.13
CA ASP A 61 25.70 -12.16 15.85
C ASP A 61 25.61 -11.86 14.34
N ALA A 62 26.52 -12.42 13.55
CA ALA A 62 26.55 -12.26 12.10
C ALA A 62 25.34 -12.93 11.40
N ALA A 63 24.90 -14.09 11.90
CA ALA A 63 23.78 -14.83 11.31
C ALA A 63 22.45 -14.07 11.45
N MET A 64 22.15 -13.52 12.64
CA MET A 64 20.91 -12.77 12.85
C MET A 64 20.89 -11.47 12.02
N THR A 65 22.04 -10.79 11.91
CA THR A 65 22.17 -9.56 11.11
C THR A 65 21.99 -9.84 9.60
N SER A 66 22.46 -10.99 9.11
CA SER A 66 22.28 -11.44 7.72
C SER A 66 20.82 -11.70 7.34
N VAL A 67 20.02 -12.29 8.26
CA VAL A 67 18.59 -12.52 8.04
C VAL A 67 17.84 -11.20 7.92
N VAL A 68 18.11 -10.24 8.82
CA VAL A 68 17.48 -8.91 8.78
C VAL A 68 17.83 -8.18 7.49
N TYR A 69 19.10 -8.21 7.06
CA TYR A 69 19.53 -7.62 5.80
C TYR A 69 18.77 -8.20 4.59
N THR A 70 18.63 -9.53 4.55
CA THR A 70 17.89 -10.22 3.48
C THR A 70 16.42 -9.82 3.46
N ILE A 71 15.78 -9.71 4.63
CA ILE A 71 14.40 -9.23 4.77
C ILE A 71 14.27 -7.79 4.25
N VAL A 72 15.20 -6.90 4.62
CA VAL A 72 15.16 -5.50 4.19
C VAL A 72 15.28 -5.39 2.66
N ILE A 73 16.19 -6.15 2.02
CA ILE A 73 16.29 -6.17 0.56
C ILE A 73 14.99 -6.66 -0.07
N LEU A 74 14.42 -7.76 0.45
CA LEU A 74 13.17 -8.31 -0.07
C LEU A 74 12.02 -7.30 0.04
N LEU A 75 11.95 -6.54 1.14
CA LEU A 75 10.99 -5.46 1.31
C LEU A 75 11.20 -4.32 0.30
N VAL A 76 12.44 -3.92 0.03
CA VAL A 76 12.74 -2.91 -1.00
C VAL A 76 12.24 -3.36 -2.37
N VAL A 77 12.51 -4.61 -2.76
CA VAL A 77 12.02 -5.17 -4.04
C VAL A 77 10.50 -5.15 -4.11
N LEU A 78 9.80 -5.57 -3.04
CA LEU A 78 8.35 -5.54 -2.98
C LEU A 78 7.80 -4.10 -3.08
N LEU A 79 8.45 -3.12 -2.46
CA LEU A 79 8.06 -1.71 -2.57
C LEU A 79 8.24 -1.16 -3.99
N PHE A 80 9.28 -1.58 -4.71
CA PHE A 80 9.42 -1.23 -6.13
C PHE A 80 8.33 -1.83 -7.00
N ILE A 81 7.96 -3.09 -6.77
CA ILE A 81 6.82 -3.73 -7.46
C ILE A 81 5.53 -2.96 -7.15
N LYS A 82 5.32 -2.61 -5.88
CA LYS A 82 4.18 -1.82 -5.43
C LYS A 82 4.11 -0.45 -6.11
N PHE A 83 5.24 0.25 -6.19
CA PHE A 83 5.36 1.53 -6.88
C PHE A 83 4.96 1.44 -8.36
N LEU A 84 5.41 0.39 -9.07
CA LEU A 84 5.03 0.15 -10.46
C LEU A 84 3.53 -0.14 -10.61
N LEU A 85 2.96 -0.94 -9.72
CA LEU A 85 1.52 -1.22 -9.71
C LEU A 85 0.69 0.05 -9.49
N ASP A 86 1.13 0.95 -8.61
CA ASP A 86 0.44 2.22 -8.34
C ASP A 86 0.52 3.17 -9.53
N LEU A 87 1.65 3.20 -10.23
CA LEU A 87 1.80 3.94 -11.50
C LEU A 87 0.88 3.39 -12.59
N VAL A 88 0.83 2.07 -12.76
CA VAL A 88 -0.08 1.40 -13.71
C VAL A 88 -1.54 1.71 -13.35
N PHE A 89 -1.87 1.73 -12.06
CA PHE A 89 -3.19 2.11 -11.59
C PHE A 89 -3.52 3.57 -11.92
N ALA A 90 -2.63 4.52 -11.60
CA ALA A 90 -2.83 5.94 -11.93
C ALA A 90 -2.99 6.16 -13.45
N TYR A 91 -2.20 5.43 -14.27
CA TYR A 91 -2.35 5.43 -15.72
C TYR A 91 -3.68 4.83 -16.18
N ALA A 92 -4.12 3.73 -15.57
CA ALA A 92 -5.40 3.10 -15.88
C ALA A 92 -6.59 4.01 -15.55
N VAL A 93 -6.52 4.77 -14.45
CA VAL A 93 -7.50 5.81 -14.11
C VAL A 93 -7.46 6.94 -15.13
N TYR A 94 -6.26 7.40 -15.53
CA TYR A 94 -6.13 8.47 -16.53
C TYR A 94 -6.72 8.08 -17.90
N LYS A 95 -6.49 6.84 -18.35
CA LYS A 95 -7.00 6.26 -19.60
C LYS A 95 -8.40 5.62 -19.47
N GLU A 96 -9.04 5.72 -18.31
CA GLU A 96 -10.38 5.18 -18.02
C GLU A 96 -10.49 3.68 -18.37
N LYS A 97 -9.42 2.92 -18.15
CA LYS A 97 -9.36 1.47 -18.40
C LYS A 97 -9.99 0.72 -17.22
N CYS A 98 -11.33 0.67 -17.20
CA CYS A 98 -12.13 0.01 -16.16
C CYS A 98 -11.70 -1.44 -15.86
N GLY A 99 -11.26 -2.20 -16.86
CA GLY A 99 -10.80 -3.58 -16.67
C GLY A 99 -9.55 -3.71 -15.78
N ILE A 100 -8.58 -2.80 -15.92
CA ILE A 100 -7.35 -2.81 -15.11
C ILE A 100 -7.68 -2.30 -13.69
N MET A 101 -8.49 -1.25 -13.58
CA MET A 101 -8.94 -0.71 -12.29
C MET A 101 -9.72 -1.74 -11.47
N LYS A 102 -10.62 -2.52 -12.08
CA LYS A 102 -11.36 -3.60 -11.41
C LYS A 102 -10.43 -4.67 -10.86
N LYS A 103 -9.46 -5.14 -11.66
CA LYS A 103 -8.47 -6.14 -11.23
C LYS A 103 -7.61 -5.63 -10.07
N TYR A 104 -7.16 -4.38 -10.14
CA TYR A 104 -6.39 -3.73 -9.08
C TYR A 104 -7.20 -3.60 -7.79
N CYS A 105 -8.48 -3.21 -7.88
CA CYS A 105 -9.38 -3.13 -6.71
C CYS A 105 -9.57 -4.49 -6.03
N ILE A 106 -9.81 -5.57 -6.80
CA ILE A 106 -9.95 -6.93 -6.26
C ILE A 106 -8.65 -7.37 -5.58
N PHE A 107 -7.50 -7.16 -6.24
CA PHE A 107 -6.19 -7.47 -5.68
C PHE A 107 -5.96 -6.76 -4.34
N TRP A 108 -6.30 -5.48 -4.25
CA TRP A 108 -6.17 -4.72 -3.01
C TRP A 108 -7.12 -5.17 -1.91
N ILE A 109 -8.37 -5.52 -2.22
CA ILE A 109 -9.30 -6.06 -1.22
C ILE A 109 -8.72 -7.34 -0.59
N VAL A 110 -8.17 -8.25 -1.40
CA VAL A 110 -7.54 -9.47 -0.89
C VAL A 110 -6.36 -9.15 0.02
N PHE A 111 -5.49 -8.23 -0.41
CA PHE A 111 -4.34 -7.81 0.38
C PHE A 111 -4.75 -7.16 1.71
N LEU A 112 -5.79 -6.32 1.70
CA LEU A 112 -6.33 -5.68 2.90
C LEU A 112 -6.87 -6.70 3.90
N VAL A 113 -7.57 -7.75 3.43
CA VAL A 113 -8.06 -8.84 4.32
C VAL A 113 -6.89 -9.59 4.94
N LEU A 114 -5.87 -9.96 4.16
CA LEU A 114 -4.66 -10.61 4.68
C LEU A 114 -3.95 -9.73 5.71
N PHE A 115 -3.86 -8.42 5.46
CA PHE A 115 -3.27 -7.45 6.36
C PHE A 115 -4.03 -7.36 7.69
N ILE A 116 -5.37 -7.33 7.67
CA ILE A 116 -6.20 -7.33 8.89
C ILE A 116 -5.91 -8.59 9.73
N ILE A 117 -5.83 -9.76 9.10
CA ILE A 117 -5.56 -11.03 9.81
C ILE A 117 -4.17 -10.97 10.47
N ALA A 118 -3.16 -10.51 9.74
CA ALA A 118 -1.80 -10.34 10.29
C ALA A 118 -1.78 -9.33 11.44
N PHE A 119 -2.48 -8.21 11.29
CA PHE A 119 -2.60 -7.18 12.32
C PHE A 119 -3.27 -7.69 13.60
N LEU A 120 -4.37 -8.44 13.47
CA LEU A 120 -5.05 -9.04 14.62
C LEU A 120 -4.15 -10.01 15.40
N LYS A 121 -3.25 -10.72 14.69
CA LYS A 121 -2.27 -11.61 15.33
C LYS A 121 -1.22 -10.83 16.14
N THR A 122 -0.83 -9.65 15.68
CA THR A 122 0.26 -8.85 16.30
C THR A 122 -0.23 -7.77 17.26
N ILE A 123 -1.54 -7.50 17.34
CA ILE A 123 -2.09 -6.37 18.10
C ILE A 123 -1.71 -6.37 19.58
N PHE A 124 -1.59 -7.55 20.20
CA PHE A 124 -1.25 -7.69 21.62
C PHE A 124 0.24 -7.55 21.93
N GLN A 125 1.09 -7.51 20.89
CA GLN A 125 2.55 -7.41 21.04
C GLN A 125 3.09 -6.02 20.67
N MET A 126 2.21 -5.11 20.26
CA MET A 126 2.57 -3.82 19.68
C MET A 126 2.31 -2.66 20.66
N ASP A 127 3.17 -1.65 20.57
CA ASP A 127 3.00 -0.39 21.29
C ASP A 127 1.73 0.34 20.81
N ALA A 128 1.06 1.05 21.72
CA ALA A 128 -0.18 1.78 21.43
C ALA A 128 0.01 2.78 20.26
N GLY A 129 1.18 3.43 20.17
CA GLY A 129 1.47 4.34 19.06
C GLY A 129 1.50 3.63 17.70
N TYR A 130 2.05 2.41 17.67
CA TYR A 130 2.08 1.59 16.47
C TYR A 130 0.68 1.12 16.08
N VAL A 131 -0.12 0.69 17.05
CA VAL A 131 -1.52 0.26 16.83
C VAL A 131 -2.34 1.39 16.20
N ILE A 132 -2.22 2.63 16.68
CA ILE A 132 -2.93 3.79 16.12
C ILE A 132 -2.50 4.05 14.67
N ALA A 133 -1.19 4.03 14.39
CA ALA A 133 -0.68 4.21 13.03
C ALA A 133 -1.22 3.13 12.08
N GLN A 134 -1.31 1.89 12.53
CA GLN A 134 -1.87 0.78 11.76
C GLN A 134 -3.38 0.95 11.48
N ILE A 135 -4.15 1.44 12.46
CA ILE A 135 -5.57 1.73 12.27
C ILE A 135 -5.77 2.85 11.25
N LEU A 136 -4.96 3.92 11.32
CA LEU A 136 -5.01 5.01 10.33
C LEU A 136 -4.66 4.51 8.92
N PHE A 137 -3.62 3.70 8.80
CA PHE A 137 -3.26 3.07 7.53
C PHE A 137 -4.40 2.19 6.98
N LEU A 138 -5.06 1.41 7.84
CA LEU A 138 -6.20 0.60 7.44
C LEU A 138 -7.38 1.46 6.96
N ALA A 139 -7.68 2.55 7.68
CA ALA A 139 -8.75 3.47 7.32
C ALA A 139 -8.48 4.15 5.96
N GLU A 140 -7.24 4.58 5.70
CA GLU A 140 -6.83 5.17 4.43
C GLU A 140 -6.96 4.18 3.27
N ASN A 141 -6.49 2.94 3.44
CA ASN A 141 -6.60 1.91 2.40
C ASN A 141 -8.06 1.52 2.14
N PHE A 142 -8.89 1.43 3.18
CA PHE A 142 -10.31 1.18 3.02
C PHE A 142 -11.00 2.32 2.26
N TYR A 143 -10.73 3.56 2.64
CA TYR A 143 -11.25 4.74 1.95
C TYR A 143 -10.81 4.77 0.47
N PHE A 144 -9.55 4.45 0.18
CA PHE A 144 -9.04 4.36 -1.18
C PHE A 144 -9.82 3.33 -2.02
N ILE A 145 -10.09 2.14 -1.50
CA ILE A 145 -10.90 1.12 -2.19
C ILE A 145 -12.31 1.64 -2.50
N VAL A 146 -12.95 2.31 -1.53
CA VAL A 146 -14.30 2.88 -1.71
C VAL A 146 -14.30 3.96 -2.79
N VAL A 147 -13.29 4.82 -2.82
CA VAL A 147 -13.13 5.87 -3.86
C VAL A 147 -12.98 5.25 -5.25
N ILE A 148 -12.14 4.21 -5.41
CA ILE A 148 -11.96 3.51 -6.69
C ILE A 148 -13.27 2.86 -7.14
N ARG A 149 -13.96 2.17 -6.22
CA ARG A 149 -15.24 1.52 -6.51
C ARG A 149 -16.29 2.54 -6.94
N SER A 150 -16.38 3.66 -6.24
CA SER A 150 -17.31 4.74 -6.57
C SER A 150 -17.00 5.33 -7.96
N TYR A 151 -15.71 5.49 -8.29
CA TYR A 151 -15.31 5.98 -9.62
C TYR A 151 -15.63 4.96 -10.73
N LEU A 152 -15.41 3.66 -10.49
CA LEU A 152 -15.80 2.60 -11.40
C LEU A 152 -17.31 2.55 -11.66
N ILE A 153 -18.14 2.87 -10.66
CA ILE A 153 -19.59 2.97 -10.81
C ILE A 153 -19.95 4.20 -11.63
N SER A 154 -19.36 5.37 -11.34
CA SER A 154 -19.63 6.60 -12.12
C SER A 154 -19.34 6.43 -13.62
N ILE A 155 -18.21 5.81 -13.99
CA ILE A 155 -17.90 5.54 -15.41
C ILE A 155 -18.91 4.57 -16.04
N ASN A 156 -19.46 3.64 -15.25
CA ASN A 156 -20.42 2.64 -15.72
C ASN A 156 -21.85 3.22 -15.83
N GLU A 157 -22.20 4.23 -15.02
CA GLU A 157 -23.47 4.96 -15.09
C GLU A 157 -23.46 6.03 -16.19
N ASP A 158 -22.31 6.66 -16.44
CA ASP A 158 -22.13 7.69 -17.49
C ASP A 158 -22.09 7.11 -18.93
N GLY A 159 -22.30 5.79 -19.09
CA GLY A 159 -22.67 5.21 -20.39
C GLY A 159 -21.57 5.24 -21.46
N VAL A 160 -20.37 4.74 -21.13
CA VAL A 160 -19.44 4.23 -22.17
C VAL A 160 -19.29 2.71 -22.04
N LEU A 161 -20.42 2.02 -22.15
CA LEU A 161 -20.56 0.62 -22.60
C LEU A 161 -21.98 0.39 -23.12
#